data_AF-A0A531KCP8-F1
#
_entry.id   AF-A0A531KCP8-F1
#
_cell.length_a   1.000
_cell.length_b   1.000
_cell.length_c   1.000
_cell.angle_alpha   90.00
_cell.angle_beta   90.00
_cell.angle_gamma   90.00
#
_symmetry.space_group_name_H-M   'P 1'
#
loop_
_entity.id
_entity.type
_entity.pdbx_description
1 polymer ?
#
loop_
_entity_poly.entity_id
_entity_poly.type
_entity_poly.pdbx_seq_one_letter_code
_entity_poly.pdbx_strand_id
1 'polypeptide(L)' 'RNLDDDLKQKLRERAARHGVSMEQEARSLLLKDVAAAKEREGDVVTVEEILEFGRRLQRADFDQKKFTDDLWSFIEEE' A
#
# COMPACT_ATOMS: atom_id res chain seq x y z
N ARG A 1 22.79 -11.26 12.77
CA ARG A 1 24.25 -11.05 12.89
C ARG A 1 24.97 -12.30 12.40
N ASN A 2 25.09 -12.48 11.08
CA ASN A 2 26.08 -13.31 10.39
C ASN A 2 25.89 -13.05 8.89
N LEU A 3 26.51 -12.00 8.36
CA LEU A 3 26.50 -11.72 6.92
C LEU A 3 27.70 -12.41 6.30
N ASP A 4 27.54 -12.91 5.08
CA ASP A 4 28.64 -13.43 4.27
C ASP A 4 29.76 -12.36 4.17
N ASP A 5 31.02 -12.78 4.19
CA ASP A 5 32.15 -11.86 4.21
C ASP A 5 32.30 -11.06 2.90
N ASP A 6 31.95 -11.65 1.75
CA ASP A 6 31.86 -10.94 0.48
C ASP A 6 30.74 -9.89 0.52
N LEU A 7 29.59 -10.23 1.11
CA LEU A 7 28.49 -9.28 1.29
C LEU A 7 28.88 -8.12 2.22
N LYS A 8 29.60 -8.40 3.33
CA LYS A 8 30.11 -7.35 4.23
C LYS A 8 31.07 -6.43 3.51
N GLN A 9 31.97 -6.97 2.69
CA GLN A 9 32.97 -6.19 1.96
C GLN A 9 32.30 -5.28 0.93
N LYS A 10 31.39 -5.80 0.12
CA LYS A 10 30.60 -5.02 -0.84
C LYS A 10 29.81 -3.90 -0.17
N LEU A 11 29.18 -4.20 0.97
CA LEU A 11 28.41 -3.20 1.71
C LEU A 11 29.30 -2.09 2.28
N ARG A 12 30.49 -2.43 2.78
CA ARG A 12 31.48 -1.45 3.27
C ARG A 12 31.97 -0.53 2.15
N GLU A 13 32.33 -1.09 1.00
CA GLU A 13 32.77 -0.31 -0.16
C GLU A 13 31.68 0.65 -0.66
N ARG A 14 30.42 0.18 -0.67
CA ARG A 14 29.29 1.00 -1.07
C ARG A 14 29.02 2.14 -0.08
N ALA A 15 29.03 1.84 1.23
CA ALA A 15 28.88 2.84 2.27
C ALA A 15 30.00 3.90 2.21
N ALA A 16 31.25 3.48 2.00
CA ALA A 16 32.39 4.37 1.81
C ALA A 16 32.23 5.28 0.58
N ARG A 17 31.76 4.74 -0.55
CA ARG A 17 31.47 5.52 -1.76
C ARG A 17 30.40 6.59 -1.52
N HIS A 18 29.41 6.31 -0.68
CA HIS A 18 28.35 7.26 -0.34
C HIS A 18 28.67 8.15 0.87
N GLY A 19 29.80 7.93 1.55
CA GLY A 19 30.19 8.71 2.72
C GLY A 19 29.31 8.47 3.96
N VAL A 20 28.69 7.29 4.09
CA VAL A 20 27.78 6.95 5.19
C VAL A 20 28.27 5.73 5.97
N SER A 21 27.66 5.48 7.14
CA SER A 21 27.93 4.26 7.89
C SER A 21 27.39 3.02 7.17
N MET A 22 28.03 1.88 7.42
CA MET A 22 27.57 0.59 6.88
C MET A 22 26.12 0.26 7.27
N GLU A 23 25.71 0.64 8.49
CA GLU A 23 24.33 0.48 8.95
C GLU A 23 23.36 1.36 8.16
N GLN A 24 23.74 2.61 7.91
CA GLN A 24 22.88 3.54 7.17
C GLN A 24 22.69 3.07 5.72
N GLU A 25 23.76 2.61 5.06
CA GLU A 25 23.65 2.03 3.71
C GLU A 25 22.74 0.79 3.71
N ALA A 26 22.87 -0.09 4.71
CA ALA A 26 21.99 -1.24 4.85
C ALA A 26 20.52 -0.83 5.04
N ARG A 27 20.25 0.15 5.90
CA ARG A 27 18.91 0.71 6.10
C ARG A 27 18.34 1.28 4.80
N SER A 28 19.13 2.05 4.06
CA SER A 28 18.68 2.65 2.81
C SER A 28 18.38 1.61 1.73
N LEU A 29 19.17 0.53 1.63
CA LEU A 29 18.92 -0.57 0.70
C LEU A 29 17.62 -1.30 1.06
N LEU A 30 17.48 -1.70 2.33
CA LEU A 30 16.27 -2.36 2.80
C LEU A 30 15.03 -1.48 2.64
N LEU A 31 15.14 -0.18 2.89
CA LEU A 31 14.04 0.74 2.72
C LEU A 31 13.58 0.81 1.26
N LYS A 32 14.50 0.86 0.29
CA LYS A 32 14.15 0.87 -1.14
C LYS A 32 13.37 -0.38 -1.53
N ASP A 33 13.86 -1.56 -1.11
CA ASP A 33 13.24 -2.83 -1.48
C ASP A 33 11.89 -3.04 -0.76
N VAL A 34 11.81 -2.70 0.53
CA VAL A 34 10.59 -2.85 1.34
C VAL A 34 9.53 -1.81 0.96
N ALA A 35 9.92 -0.57 0.63
CA ALA A 35 8.99 0.45 0.16
C ALA A 35 8.41 0.09 -1.21
N ALA A 36 9.22 -0.43 -2.13
CA ALA A 36 8.74 -0.92 -3.42
C ALA A 36 7.71 -2.07 -3.28
N ALA A 37 7.82 -2.90 -2.24
CA ALA A 37 6.81 -3.92 -1.95
C ALA A 37 5.48 -3.35 -1.43
N LYS A 38 5.49 -2.13 -0.87
CA LYS A 38 4.29 -1.48 -0.32
C LYS A 38 3.47 -0.73 -1.38
N GLU A 39 4.13 -0.33 -2.46
CA GLU A 39 3.52 0.24 -3.66
C GLU A 39 3.63 -0.78 -4.80
N ARG A 40 2.96 -1.92 -4.67
CA ARG A 40 2.81 -2.79 -5.84
C ARG A 40 2.07 -1.98 -6.90
N GLU A 41 2.68 -1.89 -8.08
CA GLU A 41 2.18 -1.29 -9.31
C GLU A 41 0.86 -1.99 -9.71
N GLY A 42 -0.24 -1.60 -9.06
CA GLY A 42 -1.53 -2.28 -9.13
C GLY A 42 -2.47 -2.05 -7.92
N ASP A 43 -1.97 -1.54 -6.79
CA ASP A 43 -2.81 -1.20 -5.62
C ASP A 43 -3.45 0.20 -5.74
N VAL A 44 -3.05 1.02 -6.71
CA VAL A 44 -3.65 2.32 -6.99
C VAL A 44 -4.63 2.16 -8.16
N VAL A 45 -5.92 2.11 -7.85
CA VAL A 45 -6.99 2.10 -8.85
C VAL A 45 -7.23 3.52 -9.33
N THR A 46 -7.22 3.72 -10.64
CA THR A 46 -7.50 5.01 -11.28
C THR A 46 -8.98 5.37 -11.17
N VAL A 47 -9.28 6.67 -11.31
CA VAL A 47 -10.67 7.16 -11.33
C VAL A 47 -11.45 6.50 -12.47
N GLU A 48 -10.85 6.38 -13.65
CA GLU A 48 -11.42 5.69 -14.80
C GLU A 48 -11.79 4.24 -14.50
N GLU A 49 -10.92 3.46 -13.83
CA GLU A 49 -11.19 2.08 -13.45
C GLU A 49 -12.33 1.96 -12.43
N ILE A 50 -12.41 2.87 -11.46
CA ILE A 50 -13.53 2.92 -10.50
C ILE A 50 -14.84 3.21 -11.25
N LEU A 51 -14.82 4.16 -12.18
CA LEU A 51 -16.01 4.52 -12.95
C LEU A 51 -16.43 3.41 -13.93
N GLU A 52 -15.48 2.71 -14.55
CA GLU A 52 -15.75 1.57 -15.40
C GLU A 52 -16.34 0.40 -14.60
N PHE A 53 -15.80 0.14 -13.41
CA PHE A 53 -16.36 -0.82 -12.48
C PHE A 53 -17.82 -0.49 -12.16
N GLY A 54 -18.12 0.78 -11.83
CA GLY A 54 -19.48 1.26 -11.58
C GLY A 54 -20.43 1.10 -12.78
N ARG A 55 -19.96 1.35 -14.01
CA ARG A 55 -20.75 1.15 -15.23
C ARG A 55 -21.04 -0.33 -15.54
N ARG A 56 -20.11 -1.23 -15.18
CA ARG A 56 -20.25 -2.68 -15.36
C ARG A 56 -21.25 -3.29 -14.37
N LEU A 57 -21.37 -2.71 -13.18
CA LEU A 57 -22.39 -3.14 -12.24
C LEU A 57 -23.78 -2.91 -12.84
N GLN A 58 -24.63 -3.94 -12.79
CA GLN A 58 -26.03 -3.80 -13.19
C GLN A 58 -26.66 -2.74 -12.29
N ARG A 59 -27.51 -1.87 -12.88
CA ARG A 59 -28.32 -0.94 -12.10
C ARG A 59 -29.15 -1.77 -11.10
N ALA A 60 -28.83 -1.63 -9.83
CA ALA A 60 -29.67 -2.15 -8.77
C ALA A 60 -30.80 -1.14 -8.55
N ASP A 61 -32.04 -1.59 -8.57
CA ASP A 61 -33.19 -0.82 -8.09
C ASP A 61 -33.13 -0.79 -6.55
N PHE A 62 -32.19 -0.01 -6.02
CA PHE A 62 -31.98 0.15 -4.59
C PHE A 62 -32.41 1.55 -4.15
N ASP A 63 -33.51 1.61 -3.41
CA ASP A 63 -33.95 2.83 -2.76
C ASP A 63 -33.16 3.05 -1.46
N GLN A 64 -32.06 3.80 -1.60
CA GLN A 64 -31.19 4.14 -0.46
C GLN A 64 -31.94 4.91 0.62
N LYS A 65 -32.90 5.77 0.25
CA LYS A 65 -33.63 6.60 1.20
C LYS A 65 -34.53 5.72 2.06
N LYS A 66 -35.35 4.87 1.42
CA LYS A 66 -36.24 3.96 2.14
C LYS A 66 -35.46 3.06 3.10
N PHE A 67 -34.36 2.46 2.65
CA PHE A 67 -33.54 1.61 3.52
C PHE A 67 -32.96 2.35 4.72
N THR A 68 -32.53 3.60 4.51
CA THR A 68 -31.98 4.44 5.57
C THR A 68 -33.06 4.87 6.56
N ASP A 69 -34.23 5.25 6.06
CA ASP A 69 -35.39 5.60 6.88
C ASP A 69 -35.81 4.40 7.75
N ASP A 70 -35.91 3.19 7.17
CA ASP A 70 -36.23 1.96 7.90
C ASP A 70 -35.20 1.65 9.01
N LEU A 71 -33.91 1.87 8.76
CA LEU A 71 -32.84 1.67 9.75
C LEU A 71 -32.94 2.65 10.92
N TRP A 72 -33.22 3.93 10.65
CA TRP A 72 -33.34 4.94 11.69
C TRP A 72 -34.61 4.76 12.51
N SER A 73 -35.73 4.43 11.87
CA SER A 73 -36.97 4.11 12.60
C SER A 73 -36.78 2.93 13.56
N PHE A 74 -36.03 1.90 13.17
CA PHE A 74 -35.70 0.78 14.05
C PHE A 74 -34.89 1.19 15.30
N ILE A 75 -33.95 2.14 15.16
CA ILE A 75 -33.12 2.61 16.27
C ILE A 75 -33.89 3.55 17.21
N GLU A 76 -34.84 4.32 16.68
CA GLU A 76 -35.64 5.26 17.49
C GLU A 76 -36.79 4.58 18.26
N GLU A 77 -37.16 3.36 17.89
CA GLU A 77 -38.20 2.57 18.56
C GLU A 77 -37.69 1.70 19.75
N GLU A 78 -36.37 1.68 20.01
CA GLU A 78 -35.71 1.01 21.16
C GLU A 78 -35.36 1.98 22.30
#